data_AF-A0A449A8K1-F1
#
_entry.id   AF-A0A449A8K1-F1
#
_cell.length_a   1.000
_cell.length_b   1.000
_cell.length_c   1.000
_cell.angle_alpha   90.00
_cell.angle_beta   90.00
_cell.angle_gamma   90.00
#
_symmetry.space_group_name_H-M   'P 1'
#
loop_
_entity.id
_entity.type
_entity.pdbx_description
1 polymer ?
#
loop_
_entity_poly.entity_id
_entity_poly.type
_entity_poly.pdbx_seq_one_letter_code
_entity_poly.pdbx_strand_id
1 'polypeptide(L)'
;MPKHSMLFNVYGQPIKEHPIVIWYNGNDGMYYFVKARSANIYESKKVRFPTEILIPADATASYSLFKSDSLVDCSQIFRMEEKEFKIAYGKDNFPRVDKLPFNYAMQIITEIEKNFKNDHISLMNVSITGYNDKQKPIIEPELLYASKASFEQEQGWWENLFDNNETETIRKANAFVVSYHRTNRTRVELNPVDAGIDIAKEQLKVDRIYAPIYHYLYDNKLLDKGYNVVEIIDLVKRDILNTEEFKGYRVSDGTIWSSLTLPWGKRRTSLNFYDEFRINSDKLTKIQQDHFFFNVKDNELLEFKNAYENESLTEWIDKSVFSNEFKDFSKEIFGNSGWPMEEISTWFIKERYCVENTSIIDEELKSRNLLNQNSQEPEKERNHQIQKRRTMRM
;
A
#
# COMPACT_ATOMS: atom_id res chain seq x y z
N MET A 1 -16.30 17.94 16.16
CA MET A 1 -15.22 18.70 16.80
C MET A 1 -15.04 18.16 18.20
N PRO A 2 -13.80 17.84 18.61
CA PRO A 2 -13.52 17.20 19.89
C PRO A 2 -13.91 18.10 21.07
N LYS A 3 -14.33 17.50 22.21
CA LYS A 3 -14.69 18.25 23.43
C LYS A 3 -13.48 18.95 24.07
N HIS A 4 -12.30 18.36 23.95
CA HIS A 4 -11.02 18.93 24.35
C HIS A 4 -10.05 18.94 23.16
N SER A 5 -9.26 20.00 23.03
CA SER A 5 -8.22 20.14 21.99
C SER A 5 -6.82 20.18 22.62
N MET A 6 -6.62 19.41 23.70
CA MET A 6 -5.37 19.43 24.45
C MET A 6 -4.66 18.09 24.25
N LEU A 7 -3.48 18.19 23.66
CA LEU A 7 -2.50 17.12 23.48
C LEU A 7 -1.17 17.58 24.08
N PHE A 8 -0.10 16.83 23.85
CA PHE A 8 1.20 17.13 24.44
C PHE A 8 2.31 17.02 23.41
N ASN A 9 3.31 17.88 23.52
CA ASN A 9 4.55 17.73 22.78
C ASN A 9 5.44 16.64 23.40
N VAL A 10 6.57 16.30 22.78
CA VAL A 10 7.51 15.26 23.26
C VAL A 10 8.13 15.59 24.63
N TYR A 11 8.11 16.87 25.03
CA TYR A 11 8.53 17.35 26.34
C TYR A 11 7.42 17.26 27.42
N GLY A 12 6.26 16.69 27.09
CA GLY A 12 5.11 16.55 28.00
C GLY A 12 4.33 17.84 28.23
N GLN A 13 4.53 18.85 27.38
CA GLN A 13 3.88 20.16 27.53
C GLN A 13 2.52 20.18 26.84
N PRO A 14 1.47 20.71 27.49
CA PRO A 14 0.16 20.84 26.87
C PRO A 14 0.19 21.76 25.64
N ILE A 15 -0.33 21.28 24.51
CA ILE A 15 -0.47 22.00 23.25
C ILE A 15 -1.92 21.98 22.77
N LYS A 16 -2.33 23.04 22.08
CA LYS A 16 -3.68 23.19 21.53
C LYS A 16 -3.79 22.55 20.16
N GLU A 17 -3.98 21.24 20.13
CA GLU A 17 -4.06 20.43 18.91
C GLU A 17 -5.20 19.42 18.95
N HIS A 18 -5.58 18.91 17.78
CA HIS A 18 -6.71 18.01 17.61
C HIS A 18 -6.22 16.58 17.36
N PRO A 19 -6.83 15.57 18.00
CA PRO A 19 -6.51 14.18 17.72
C PRO A 19 -7.11 13.75 16.37
N ILE A 20 -6.35 13.00 15.59
CA ILE A 20 -6.82 12.26 14.41
C ILE A 20 -6.56 10.78 14.67
N VAL A 21 -7.63 10.02 14.80
CA VAL A 21 -7.53 8.57 15.03
C VAL A 21 -7.08 7.88 13.76
N ILE A 22 -5.98 7.14 13.85
CA ILE A 22 -5.45 6.32 12.76
C ILE A 22 -6.14 4.96 12.79
N TRP A 23 -6.15 4.30 13.95
CA TRP A 23 -6.88 3.06 14.15
C TRP A 23 -7.31 2.85 15.61
N TYR A 24 -8.17 1.85 15.80
CA TYR A 24 -8.56 1.31 17.09
C TYR A 24 -8.09 -0.13 17.17
N ASN A 25 -7.36 -0.48 18.23
CA ASN A 25 -6.95 -1.85 18.49
C ASN A 25 -7.95 -2.50 19.44
N GLY A 26 -8.74 -3.45 18.94
CA GLY A 26 -9.73 -4.16 19.74
C GLY A 26 -9.12 -5.10 20.79
N ASN A 27 -7.85 -5.49 20.64
CA ASN A 27 -7.20 -6.44 21.55
C ASN A 27 -6.77 -5.79 22.87
N ASP A 28 -6.31 -4.54 22.82
CA ASP A 28 -5.91 -3.77 24.01
C ASP A 28 -6.94 -2.68 24.38
N GLY A 29 -7.95 -2.44 23.54
CA GLY A 29 -8.98 -1.44 23.78
C GLY A 29 -8.48 -0.01 23.62
N MET A 30 -7.40 0.21 22.86
CA MET A 30 -6.76 1.52 22.71
C MET A 30 -7.08 2.17 21.36
N TYR A 31 -7.33 3.48 21.38
CA TYR A 31 -7.20 4.31 20.19
C TYR A 31 -5.75 4.74 19.99
N TYR A 32 -5.28 4.67 18.75
CA TYR A 32 -4.01 5.22 18.31
C TYR A 32 -4.27 6.39 17.39
N PHE A 33 -3.66 7.53 17.69
CA PHE A 33 -3.96 8.79 17.03
C PHE A 33 -2.73 9.69 16.92
N VAL A 34 -2.76 10.59 15.95
CA VAL A 34 -1.78 11.66 15.77
C VAL A 34 -2.39 13.01 16.09
N LYS A 35 -1.55 14.04 16.14
CA LYS A 35 -1.98 15.42 16.39
C LYS A 35 -2.07 16.21 15.10
N ALA A 36 -3.00 17.15 15.09
CA ALA A 36 -3.14 18.11 14.00
C ALA A 36 -3.45 19.51 14.49
N ARG A 37 -2.93 20.48 13.75
CA ARG A 37 -3.06 21.91 14.02
C ARG A 37 -3.48 22.66 12.76
N SER A 38 -4.08 23.82 12.93
CA SER A 38 -4.41 24.69 11.80
C SER A 38 -3.13 25.10 11.05
N ALA A 39 -3.22 25.12 9.72
CA ALA A 39 -2.17 25.60 8.82
C ALA A 39 -2.20 27.13 8.64
N ASN A 40 -3.10 27.85 9.33
CA ASN A 40 -3.28 29.28 9.13
C ASN A 40 -2.01 30.10 9.48
N ILE A 41 -1.50 30.79 8.46
CA ILE A 41 -0.28 31.61 8.42
C ILE A 41 -0.35 32.91 9.23
N TYR A 42 -1.54 33.37 9.64
CA TYR A 42 -1.66 34.55 10.52
C TYR A 42 -1.10 34.31 11.93
N GLU A 43 -0.84 33.05 12.29
CA GLU A 43 0.06 32.69 13.40
C GLU A 43 1.50 32.62 12.86
N SER A 44 2.10 33.78 12.62
CA SER A 44 3.33 34.03 11.85
C SER A 44 4.65 33.43 12.41
N LYS A 45 4.58 32.33 13.17
CA LYS A 45 5.74 31.61 13.75
C LYS A 45 5.69 30.09 13.57
N LYS A 46 4.65 29.49 12.99
CA LYS A 46 4.55 28.03 12.92
C LYS A 46 5.20 27.48 11.65
N VAL A 47 6.50 27.21 11.72
CA VAL A 47 7.23 26.45 10.69
C VAL A 47 6.61 25.05 10.59
N ARG A 48 6.29 24.61 9.36
CA ARG A 48 5.83 23.24 9.09
C ARG A 48 6.97 22.26 9.39
N PHE A 49 6.69 21.22 10.17
CA PHE A 49 7.68 20.16 10.38
C PHE A 49 7.81 19.31 9.12
N PRO A 50 9.01 18.75 8.83
CA PRO A 50 9.20 17.86 7.68
C PRO A 50 8.30 16.63 7.69
N THR A 51 7.82 16.24 8.88
CA THR A 51 6.95 15.09 9.16
C THR A 51 5.46 15.43 9.10
N GLU A 52 5.13 16.70 8.88
CA GLU A 52 3.74 17.15 8.78
C GLU A 52 3.23 17.04 7.35
N ILE A 53 1.99 16.60 7.20
CA ILE A 53 1.25 16.60 5.93
C ILE A 53 0.19 17.70 5.97
N LEU A 54 0.07 18.45 4.86
CA LEU A 54 -1.01 19.40 4.67
C LEU A 54 -2.26 18.68 4.18
N ILE A 55 -3.35 18.79 4.94
CA ILE A 55 -4.69 18.36 4.57
C ILE A 55 -5.53 19.60 4.30
N PRO A 56 -5.93 19.84 3.04
CA PRO A 56 -6.83 20.93 2.69
C PRO A 56 -8.20 20.76 3.36
N ALA A 57 -8.85 21.85 3.74
CA ALA A 57 -10.18 21.80 4.35
C ALA A 57 -11.23 21.20 3.41
N ASP A 58 -11.15 21.57 2.13
CA ASP A 58 -12.06 21.15 1.04
C ASP A 58 -11.91 19.69 0.64
N ALA A 59 -10.75 19.08 0.94
CA ALA A 59 -10.54 17.64 0.78
C ALA A 59 -11.36 16.81 1.78
N THR A 60 -11.83 17.39 2.88
CA THR A 60 -12.65 16.67 3.84
C THR A 60 -14.12 16.74 3.44
N ALA A 61 -14.87 15.64 3.57
CA ALA A 61 -16.28 15.58 3.20
C ALA A 61 -17.09 16.75 3.81
N SER A 62 -18.25 17.07 3.23
CA SER A 62 -19.10 18.26 3.48
C SER A 62 -19.62 18.47 4.93
N TYR A 63 -19.12 17.72 5.92
CA TYR A 63 -19.37 17.85 7.36
C TYR A 63 -18.04 17.89 8.15
N SER A 64 -17.12 18.68 7.60
CA SER A 64 -15.65 18.62 7.63
C SER A 64 -14.95 18.22 8.94
N LEU A 65 -14.10 17.19 8.84
CA LEU A 65 -13.15 16.79 9.89
C LEU A 65 -12.19 17.92 10.26
N PHE A 66 -11.87 18.78 9.29
CA PHE A 66 -11.13 20.04 9.48
C PHE A 66 -11.93 21.22 8.95
N LYS A 67 -12.07 22.28 9.75
CA LYS A 67 -12.74 23.53 9.31
C LYS A 67 -11.81 24.50 8.59
N SER A 68 -10.52 24.22 8.58
CA SER A 68 -9.47 24.97 7.92
C SER A 68 -8.41 23.99 7.47
N ASP A 69 -7.56 24.40 6.54
CA ASP A 69 -6.36 23.65 6.20
C ASP A 69 -5.60 23.29 7.48
N SER A 70 -5.13 22.05 7.54
CA SER A 70 -4.57 21.47 8.75
C SER A 70 -3.27 20.75 8.44
N LEU A 71 -2.31 20.89 9.35
CA LEU A 71 -1.05 20.16 9.33
C LEU A 71 -1.17 18.99 10.30
N VAL A 72 -0.92 17.77 9.80
CA VAL A 72 -1.00 16.52 10.55
C VAL A 72 0.41 16.01 10.80
N ASP A 73 0.83 15.98 12.06
CA ASP A 73 2.16 15.50 12.43
C ASP A 73 2.19 13.97 12.49
N CYS A 74 2.95 13.36 11.58
CA CYS A 74 3.05 11.91 11.43
C CYS A 74 4.22 11.31 12.24
N SER A 75 4.87 12.07 13.12
CA SER A 75 6.05 11.65 13.92
C SER A 75 5.74 11.41 15.40
N GLN A 76 4.60 11.87 15.90
CA GLN A 76 4.20 11.64 17.29
C GLN A 76 2.85 10.91 17.35
N ILE A 77 2.91 9.67 17.81
CA ILE A 77 1.73 8.82 18.01
C ILE A 77 1.34 8.84 19.48
N PHE A 78 0.05 9.02 19.72
CA PHE A 78 -0.58 8.94 21.01
C PHE A 78 -1.42 7.68 21.09
N ARG A 79 -1.49 7.09 22.29
CA ARG A 79 -2.45 6.04 22.61
C ARG A 79 -3.24 6.38 23.87
N MET A 80 -4.52 6.02 23.88
CA MET A 80 -5.42 6.22 25.03
C MET A 80 -6.53 5.16 25.00
N GLU A 81 -6.99 4.71 26.17
CA GLU A 81 -8.09 3.76 26.27
C GLU A 81 -9.38 4.31 25.64
N GLU A 82 -10.17 3.43 25.01
CA GLU A 82 -11.39 3.82 24.30
C GLU A 82 -12.34 4.64 25.17
N LYS A 83 -12.54 4.23 26.43
CA LYS A 83 -13.44 4.90 27.37
C LYS A 83 -12.95 6.29 27.73
N GLU A 84 -11.66 6.42 28.02
CA GLU A 84 -11.04 7.71 28.35
C GLU A 84 -11.03 8.66 27.15
N PHE A 85 -10.71 8.14 25.97
CA PHE A 85 -10.72 8.92 24.73
C PHE A 85 -12.10 9.48 24.44
N LYS A 86 -13.16 8.67 24.63
CA LYS A 86 -14.55 9.13 24.45
C LYS A 86 -14.93 10.20 25.47
N ILE A 87 -14.39 10.15 26.69
CA ILE A 87 -14.60 11.19 27.72
C ILE A 87 -13.85 12.48 27.33
N ALA A 88 -12.57 12.37 26.98
CA ALA A 88 -11.70 13.50 26.67
C ALA A 88 -12.07 14.18 25.34
N TYR A 89 -12.22 13.41 24.28
CA TYR A 89 -12.31 13.92 22.92
C TYR A 89 -13.72 13.77 22.31
N GLY A 90 -14.57 12.93 22.91
CA GLY A 90 -15.96 12.70 22.49
C GLY A 90 -16.15 11.36 21.79
N LYS A 91 -17.41 10.92 21.69
CA LYS A 91 -17.74 9.54 21.28
C LYS A 91 -17.62 9.26 19.78
N ASP A 92 -18.14 10.15 18.94
CA ASP A 92 -18.24 9.91 17.48
C ASP A 92 -17.81 11.14 16.64
N ASN A 93 -17.46 12.25 17.30
CA ASN A 93 -17.27 13.57 16.69
C ASN A 93 -15.79 13.94 16.46
N PHE A 94 -14.92 12.95 16.32
CA PHE A 94 -13.48 13.12 16.08
C PHE A 94 -13.06 12.71 14.66
N PRO A 95 -12.01 13.34 14.12
CA PRO A 95 -11.37 12.91 12.88
C PRO A 95 -10.84 11.49 12.96
N ARG A 96 -11.11 10.72 11.90
CA ARG A 96 -10.52 9.41 11.65
C ARG A 96 -9.88 9.40 10.27
N VAL A 97 -8.73 8.76 10.14
CA VAL A 97 -7.99 8.68 8.87
C VAL A 97 -8.85 8.03 7.78
N ASP A 98 -9.63 6.99 8.10
CA ASP A 98 -10.52 6.28 7.17
C ASP A 98 -11.69 7.10 6.61
N LYS A 99 -11.98 8.26 7.20
CA LYS A 99 -12.99 9.21 6.73
C LYS A 99 -12.43 10.28 5.80
N LEU A 100 -11.11 10.37 5.64
CA LEU A 100 -10.48 11.21 4.62
C LEU A 100 -10.56 10.53 3.25
N PRO A 101 -10.42 11.28 2.13
CA PRO A 101 -10.19 10.66 0.84
C PRO A 101 -8.95 9.75 0.89
N PHE A 102 -9.03 8.61 0.22
CA PHE A 102 -8.00 7.57 0.16
C PHE A 102 -6.59 8.11 -0.06
N ASN A 103 -6.35 9.02 -1.01
CA ASN A 103 -5.02 9.60 -1.24
C ASN A 103 -4.44 10.23 0.04
N TYR A 104 -5.19 11.06 0.76
CA TYR A 104 -4.75 11.71 1.99
C TYR A 104 -4.61 10.71 3.15
N ALA A 105 -5.56 9.77 3.27
CA ALA A 105 -5.51 8.73 4.28
C ALA A 105 -4.24 7.86 4.13
N MET A 106 -3.94 7.44 2.90
CA MET A 106 -2.74 6.68 2.56
C MET A 106 -1.48 7.52 2.75
N GLN A 107 -1.52 8.82 2.47
CA GLN A 107 -0.37 9.72 2.67
C GLN A 107 0.01 9.80 4.15
N ILE A 108 -0.96 9.94 5.06
CA ILE A 108 -0.73 9.94 6.52
C ILE A 108 -0.08 8.63 6.95
N ILE A 109 -0.68 7.49 6.58
CA ILE A 109 -0.15 6.16 6.92
C ILE A 109 1.28 5.98 6.39
N THR A 110 1.54 6.36 5.14
CA THR A 110 2.86 6.21 4.50
C THR A 110 3.91 7.10 5.15
N GLU A 111 3.56 8.33 5.54
CA GLU A 111 4.51 9.21 6.23
C GLU A 111 4.81 8.72 7.64
N ILE A 112 3.84 8.11 8.34
CA ILE A 112 4.09 7.41 9.60
C ILE A 112 5.09 6.27 9.39
N GLU A 113 4.86 5.37 8.43
CA GLU A 113 5.78 4.26 8.10
C GLU A 113 7.20 4.77 7.79
N LYS A 114 7.30 5.89 7.06
CA LYS A 114 8.59 6.53 6.74
C LYS A 114 9.28 7.06 8.00
N ASN A 115 8.53 7.68 8.92
CA ASN A 115 9.06 8.13 10.20
C ASN A 115 9.51 6.98 11.10
N PHE A 116 8.80 5.84 11.07
CA PHE A 116 9.25 4.59 11.71
C PHE A 116 10.59 4.10 11.16
N LYS A 117 10.74 4.04 9.83
CA LYS A 117 11.97 3.58 9.16
C LYS A 117 13.16 4.49 9.43
N ASN A 118 12.93 5.80 9.47
CA ASN A 118 13.97 6.81 9.67
C ASN A 118 14.27 7.12 11.15
N ASP A 119 13.69 6.37 12.09
CA ASP A 119 13.83 6.62 13.53
C ASP A 119 13.43 8.05 13.93
N HIS A 120 12.37 8.56 13.31
CA HIS A 120 11.82 9.90 13.58
C HIS A 120 10.41 9.79 14.16
N ILE A 121 10.27 8.95 15.19
CA ILE A 121 8.98 8.61 15.78
C ILE A 121 9.03 8.68 17.30
N SER A 122 7.90 9.07 17.90
CA SER A 122 7.66 8.99 19.33
C SER A 122 6.28 8.39 19.62
N LEU A 123 6.18 7.73 20.77
CA LEU A 123 4.95 7.13 21.29
C LEU A 123 4.67 7.68 22.69
N MET A 124 3.46 8.20 22.86
CA MET A 124 2.99 8.76 24.11
C MET A 124 1.70 8.07 24.56
N ASN A 125 1.70 7.58 25.79
CA ASN A 125 0.47 7.18 26.46
C ASN A 125 -0.19 8.41 27.05
N VAL A 126 -1.52 8.50 26.95
CA VAL A 126 -2.30 9.59 27.51
C VAL A 126 -3.47 8.99 28.27
N SER A 127 -3.70 9.44 29.50
CA SER A 127 -4.74 8.90 30.37
C SER A 127 -5.45 9.99 31.18
N ILE A 128 -6.59 9.64 31.78
CA ILE A 128 -7.32 10.52 32.70
C ILE A 128 -6.95 10.14 34.15
N THR A 129 -6.22 11.01 34.84
CA THR A 129 -5.80 10.76 36.22
C THR A 129 -6.80 11.27 37.27
N GLY A 130 -7.79 12.05 36.85
CA GLY A 130 -8.82 12.56 37.73
C GLY A 130 -9.67 13.64 37.08
N TYR A 131 -10.35 14.44 37.91
CA TYR A 131 -11.19 15.55 37.49
C TYR A 131 -10.84 16.79 38.32
N ASN A 132 -10.81 17.96 37.66
CA ASN A 132 -10.62 19.22 38.36
C ASN A 132 -11.92 19.70 39.03
N ASP A 133 -11.84 20.81 39.76
CA ASP A 133 -12.98 21.41 40.48
C ASP A 133 -14.18 21.74 39.58
N LYS A 134 -13.98 21.84 38.26
CA LYS A 134 -15.02 22.07 37.25
C LYS A 134 -15.54 20.78 36.63
N GLN A 135 -15.22 19.62 37.21
CA GLN A 135 -15.56 18.29 36.69
C GLN A 135 -15.06 18.05 35.26
N LYS A 136 -13.95 18.70 34.87
CA LYS A 136 -13.28 18.42 33.59
C LYS A 136 -12.16 17.40 33.82
N PRO A 137 -12.00 16.42 32.92
CA PRO A 137 -10.95 15.41 33.05
C PRO A 137 -9.57 16.09 33.07
N ILE A 138 -8.72 15.63 33.98
CA ILE A 138 -7.30 15.95 34.03
C ILE A 138 -6.60 14.90 33.19
N ILE A 139 -6.01 15.35 32.08
CA ILE A 139 -5.35 14.50 31.11
C ILE A 139 -3.85 14.62 31.37
N GLU A 140 -3.16 13.48 31.50
CA GLU A 140 -1.70 13.45 31.73
C GLU A 140 -0.97 12.59 30.68
N PRO A 141 0.21 13.05 30.21
CA PRO A 141 1.03 12.31 29.27
C PRO A 141 2.05 11.42 29.98
N GLU A 142 2.40 10.33 29.32
CA GLU A 142 3.52 9.47 29.66
C GLU A 142 4.26 9.10 28.36
N LEU A 143 5.50 9.59 28.20
CA LEU A 143 6.27 9.37 26.97
C LEU A 143 6.93 7.99 26.94
N LEU A 144 6.32 7.02 26.25
CA LEU A 144 6.79 5.63 26.21
C LEU A 144 8.06 5.45 25.38
N TYR A 145 8.18 6.22 24.29
CA TYR A 145 9.38 6.21 23.46
C TYR A 145 9.49 7.55 22.72
N ALA A 146 10.72 8.02 22.53
CA ALA A 146 11.04 9.09 21.62
C ALA A 146 12.46 8.91 21.09
N SER A 147 12.61 9.03 19.78
CA SER A 147 13.92 9.10 19.15
C SER A 147 14.58 10.46 19.39
N LYS A 148 15.91 10.53 19.18
CA LYS A 148 16.66 11.80 19.24
C LYS A 148 16.08 12.84 18.28
N ALA A 149 15.74 12.42 17.06
CA ALA A 149 15.17 13.30 16.04
C ALA A 149 13.81 13.88 16.48
N SER A 150 13.00 13.12 17.23
CA SER A 150 11.72 13.62 17.77
C SER A 150 11.92 14.80 18.74
N PHE A 151 12.94 14.74 19.59
CA PHE A 151 13.30 15.87 20.46
C PHE A 151 13.83 17.06 19.65
N GLU A 152 14.72 16.83 18.69
CA GLU A 152 15.30 17.89 17.84
C GLU A 152 14.23 18.63 17.04
N GLN A 153 13.25 17.92 16.48
CA GLN A 153 12.14 18.53 15.74
C GLN A 153 11.35 19.55 16.57
N GLU A 154 11.09 19.24 17.83
CA GLU A 154 10.26 20.05 18.71
C GLU A 154 11.06 21.00 19.60
N GLN A 155 12.38 21.04 19.45
CA GLN A 155 13.27 21.87 20.26
C GLN A 155 12.90 23.35 20.21
N GLY A 156 12.39 23.84 19.07
CA GLY A 156 11.93 25.23 18.97
C GLY A 156 10.77 25.56 19.93
N TRP A 157 9.90 24.60 20.27
CA TRP A 157 8.85 24.81 21.28
C TRP A 157 9.44 24.91 22.68
N TRP A 158 10.50 24.14 22.95
CA TRP A 158 11.25 24.17 24.19
C TRP A 158 12.02 25.48 24.37
N GLU A 159 12.73 25.94 23.33
CA GLU A 159 13.49 27.20 23.32
C GLU A 159 12.61 28.42 23.58
N ASN A 160 11.41 28.47 22.97
CA ASN A 160 10.46 29.56 23.19
C ASN A 160 10.04 29.74 24.66
N LEU A 161 10.13 28.70 25.51
CA LEU A 161 9.82 28.83 26.93
C LEU A 161 10.87 29.65 27.68
N PHE A 162 12.14 29.46 27.31
CA PHE A 162 13.25 30.20 27.90
C PHE A 162 13.17 31.68 27.52
N ASP A 163 12.85 31.96 26.26
CA ASP A 163 12.67 33.32 25.76
C ASP A 163 11.52 34.06 26.49
N ASN A 164 10.50 33.33 26.95
CA ASN A 164 9.35 33.88 27.66
C ASN A 164 9.46 33.79 29.20
N ASN A 165 10.60 33.33 29.76
CA ASN A 165 10.83 33.16 31.20
C ASN A 165 9.76 32.32 31.94
N GLU A 166 9.21 31.28 31.31
CA GLU A 166 8.21 30.41 31.94
C GLU A 166 8.84 29.38 32.91
N THR A 167 9.44 29.85 34.01
CA THR A 167 10.30 29.05 34.91
C THR A 167 9.64 27.76 35.40
N GLU A 168 8.35 27.78 35.74
CA GLU A 168 7.64 26.59 36.22
C GLU A 168 7.35 25.58 35.09
N THR A 169 7.03 26.06 33.89
CA THR A 169 6.83 25.20 32.70
C THR A 169 8.14 24.51 32.33
N ILE A 170 9.25 25.27 32.33
CA ILE A 170 10.60 24.75 32.10
C ILE A 170 10.96 23.68 33.14
N ARG A 171 10.71 23.95 34.43
CA ARG A 171 11.00 22.98 35.51
C ARG A 171 10.25 21.66 35.30
N LYS A 172 8.96 21.73 34.92
CA LYS A 172 8.12 20.54 34.69
C LYS A 172 8.59 19.71 33.50
N ALA A 173 8.86 20.34 32.36
CA ALA A 173 9.30 19.59 31.18
C ALA A 173 10.73 19.05 31.30
N ASN A 174 11.63 19.75 32.00
CA ASN A 174 12.93 19.18 32.39
C ASN A 174 12.76 17.91 33.26
N ALA A 175 11.86 17.96 34.26
CA ALA A 175 11.59 16.80 35.09
C ALA A 175 10.99 15.64 34.29
N PHE A 176 10.13 15.93 33.31
CA PHE A 176 9.54 14.95 32.41
C PHE A 176 10.60 14.22 31.57
N VAL A 177 11.50 14.98 30.92
CA VAL A 177 12.62 14.42 30.13
C VAL A 177 13.58 13.60 30.98
N VAL A 178 13.94 14.10 32.17
CA VAL A 178 14.79 13.36 33.12
C VAL A 178 14.13 12.06 33.55
N SER A 179 12.82 12.07 33.81
CA SER A 179 12.06 10.86 34.16
C SER A 179 12.10 9.84 33.02
N TYR A 180 11.90 10.28 31.78
CA TYR A 180 11.99 9.42 30.60
C TYR A 180 13.37 8.73 30.49
N HIS A 181 14.46 9.49 30.57
CA HIS A 181 15.82 8.91 30.47
C HIS A 181 16.22 8.02 31.65
N ARG A 182 15.53 8.12 32.79
CA ARG A 182 15.74 7.20 33.94
C ARG A 182 15.01 5.87 33.77
N THR A 183 13.97 5.83 32.95
CA THR A 183 13.26 4.59 32.63
C THR A 183 13.95 3.86 31.48
N ASN A 184 14.13 2.54 31.59
CA ASN A 184 14.71 1.69 30.53
C ASN A 184 13.71 1.45 29.38
N ARG A 185 13.12 2.53 28.85
CA ARG A 185 12.20 2.51 27.71
C ARG A 185 13.01 2.27 26.44
N THR A 186 12.56 1.32 25.62
CA THR A 186 13.25 0.95 24.39
C THR A 186 12.29 1.00 23.20
N ARG A 187 12.85 0.91 22.00
CA ARG A 187 12.07 0.89 20.75
C ARG A 187 11.03 -0.24 20.68
N VAL A 188 11.16 -1.28 21.53
CA VAL A 188 10.19 -2.40 21.63
C VAL A 188 8.77 -1.92 21.92
N GLU A 189 8.61 -0.79 22.60
CA GLU A 189 7.29 -0.16 22.86
C GLU A 189 6.53 0.20 21.57
N LEU A 190 7.25 0.33 20.44
CA LEU A 190 6.66 0.65 19.14
C LEU A 190 6.12 -0.57 18.40
N ASN A 191 6.45 -1.80 18.79
CA ASN A 191 6.06 -3.01 18.04
C ASN A 191 4.54 -3.12 17.81
N PRO A 192 3.67 -2.86 18.81
CA PRO A 192 2.22 -2.88 18.59
C PRO A 192 1.74 -1.78 17.63
N VAL A 193 2.47 -0.66 17.58
CA VAL A 193 2.14 0.50 16.76
C VAL A 193 2.49 0.20 15.30
N ASP A 194 3.67 -0.36 15.05
CA ASP A 194 4.14 -0.79 13.73
C ASP A 194 3.15 -1.79 13.10
N ALA A 195 2.79 -2.85 13.84
CA ALA A 195 1.80 -3.82 13.39
C ALA A 195 0.41 -3.20 13.17
N GLY A 196 0.01 -2.24 14.01
CA GLY A 196 -1.27 -1.55 13.88
C GLY A 196 -1.35 -0.66 12.64
N ILE A 197 -0.24 -0.04 12.24
CA ILE A 197 -0.15 0.75 11.00
C ILE A 197 -0.34 -0.14 9.77
N ASP A 198 0.32 -1.31 9.72
CA ASP A 198 0.14 -2.28 8.64
C ASP A 198 -1.32 -2.73 8.53
N ILE A 199 -1.95 -3.05 9.66
CA ILE A 199 -3.36 -3.45 9.70
C ILE A 199 -4.26 -2.31 9.21
N ALA A 200 -4.03 -1.07 9.66
CA ALA A 200 -4.83 0.08 9.25
C ALA A 200 -4.72 0.33 7.73
N LYS A 201 -3.51 0.19 7.18
CA LYS A 201 -3.22 0.31 5.75
C LYS A 201 -3.96 -0.73 4.93
N GLU A 202 -3.85 -2.00 5.33
CA GLU A 202 -4.49 -3.10 4.61
C GLU A 202 -6.01 -3.02 4.70
N GLN A 203 -6.56 -2.68 5.87
CA GLN A 203 -8.00 -2.47 6.01
C GLN A 203 -8.49 -1.36 5.08
N LEU A 204 -7.78 -0.23 5.01
CA LEU A 204 -8.12 0.88 4.11
C LEU A 204 -8.12 0.45 2.65
N LYS A 205 -7.12 -0.33 2.20
CA LYS A 205 -7.07 -0.88 0.84
C LYS A 205 -8.19 -1.89 0.58
N VAL A 206 -8.47 -2.78 1.53
CA VAL A 206 -9.59 -3.74 1.41
C VAL A 206 -10.90 -2.99 1.21
N ASP A 207 -11.15 -1.95 2.00
CA ASP A 207 -12.41 -1.20 1.95
C ASP A 207 -12.54 -0.33 0.69
N ARG A 208 -11.45 0.32 0.26
CA ARG A 208 -11.51 1.36 -0.79
C ARG A 208 -11.03 0.90 -2.16
N ILE A 209 -10.28 -0.18 -2.25
CA ILE A 209 -9.72 -0.71 -3.50
C ILE A 209 -10.25 -2.12 -3.78
N TYR A 210 -9.90 -3.08 -2.92
CA TYR A 210 -10.12 -4.49 -3.25
C TYR A 210 -11.60 -4.86 -3.24
N ALA A 211 -12.39 -4.37 -2.28
CA ALA A 211 -13.81 -4.67 -2.23
C ALA A 211 -14.60 -4.12 -3.42
N PRO A 212 -14.43 -2.84 -3.83
CA PRO A 212 -15.02 -2.33 -5.06
C PRO A 212 -14.64 -3.15 -6.31
N ILE A 213 -13.35 -3.49 -6.47
CA ILE A 213 -12.89 -4.29 -7.62
C ILE A 213 -13.50 -5.69 -7.57
N TYR A 214 -13.46 -6.38 -6.45
CA TYR A 214 -14.08 -7.71 -6.26
C TYR A 214 -15.57 -7.69 -6.65
N HIS A 215 -16.32 -6.70 -6.16
CA HIS A 215 -17.72 -6.55 -6.51
C HIS A 215 -17.93 -6.29 -7.99
N TYR A 216 -17.10 -5.43 -8.60
CA TYR A 216 -17.17 -5.13 -10.01
C TYR A 216 -16.86 -6.34 -10.90
N LEU A 217 -15.84 -7.14 -10.55
CA LEU A 217 -15.51 -8.41 -11.19
C LEU A 217 -16.72 -9.37 -11.18
N TYR A 218 -17.37 -9.49 -10.01
CA TYR A 218 -18.49 -10.39 -9.80
C TYR A 218 -19.77 -9.92 -10.51
N ASP A 219 -20.14 -8.65 -10.33
CA ASP A 219 -21.35 -8.05 -10.89
C ASP A 219 -21.35 -8.07 -12.43
N ASN A 220 -20.19 -7.82 -13.02
CA ASN A 220 -20.03 -7.82 -14.47
C ASN A 220 -19.62 -9.20 -15.03
N LYS A 221 -19.41 -10.19 -14.16
CA LYS A 221 -18.94 -11.54 -14.51
C LYS A 221 -17.71 -11.52 -15.41
N LEU A 222 -16.73 -10.67 -15.09
CA LEU A 222 -15.60 -10.38 -15.98
C LEU A 222 -14.77 -11.64 -16.25
N LEU A 223 -14.51 -12.46 -15.23
CA LEU A 223 -13.79 -13.72 -15.40
C LEU A 223 -14.58 -14.70 -16.29
N ASP A 224 -15.89 -14.82 -16.11
CA ASP A 224 -16.70 -15.74 -16.93
C ASP A 224 -16.82 -15.27 -18.39
N LYS A 225 -16.59 -13.99 -18.65
CA LYS A 225 -16.54 -13.39 -20.00
C LYS A 225 -15.14 -13.44 -20.63
N GLY A 226 -14.13 -13.95 -19.92
CA GLY A 226 -12.77 -14.07 -20.44
C GLY A 226 -11.95 -12.78 -20.41
N TYR A 227 -12.30 -11.81 -19.56
CA TYR A 227 -11.50 -10.59 -19.43
C TYR A 227 -10.17 -10.88 -18.74
N ASN A 228 -9.08 -10.46 -19.38
CA ASN A 228 -7.72 -10.62 -18.89
C ASN A 228 -7.31 -9.48 -17.93
N VAL A 229 -6.15 -9.57 -17.27
CA VAL A 229 -5.75 -8.57 -16.25
C VAL A 229 -5.60 -7.17 -16.84
N VAL A 230 -5.08 -7.03 -18.07
CA VAL A 230 -4.91 -5.73 -18.74
C VAL A 230 -6.28 -5.05 -18.87
N GLU A 231 -7.24 -5.80 -19.42
CA GLU A 231 -8.58 -5.29 -19.67
C GLU A 231 -9.29 -4.95 -18.37
N ILE A 232 -9.14 -5.78 -17.34
CA ILE A 232 -9.69 -5.52 -16.01
C ILE A 232 -9.08 -4.25 -15.41
N ILE A 233 -7.76 -4.05 -15.50
CA ILE A 233 -7.08 -2.85 -15.02
C ILE A 233 -7.66 -1.60 -15.71
N ASP A 234 -7.85 -1.64 -17.02
CA ASP A 234 -8.41 -0.52 -17.78
C ASP A 234 -9.85 -0.20 -17.35
N LEU A 235 -10.68 -1.22 -17.14
CA LEU A 235 -12.04 -1.06 -16.62
C LEU A 235 -12.03 -0.45 -15.21
N VAL A 236 -11.16 -0.95 -14.31
CA VAL A 236 -11.05 -0.45 -12.94
C VAL A 236 -10.60 1.02 -12.92
N LYS A 237 -9.58 1.36 -13.71
CA LYS A 237 -9.09 2.74 -13.84
C LYS A 237 -10.19 3.68 -14.32
N ARG A 238 -10.99 3.24 -15.30
CA ARG A 238 -12.07 4.03 -15.90
C ARG A 238 -13.30 4.17 -15.01
N ASP A 239 -13.76 3.07 -14.43
CA ASP A 239 -15.10 2.98 -13.84
C ASP A 239 -15.11 3.07 -12.31
N ILE A 240 -13.98 2.78 -11.64
CA ILE A 240 -13.89 2.74 -10.18
C ILE A 240 -12.98 3.86 -9.67
N LEU A 241 -11.77 3.95 -10.20
CA LEU A 241 -10.71 4.81 -9.65
C LEU A 241 -10.53 6.14 -10.39
N ASN A 242 -11.45 6.48 -11.30
CA ASN A 242 -11.45 7.76 -12.02
C ASN A 242 -12.02 8.91 -11.18
N THR A 243 -11.52 9.09 -9.95
CA THR A 243 -11.92 10.16 -9.05
C THR A 243 -10.68 10.78 -8.39
N GLU A 244 -10.79 12.03 -7.94
CA GLU A 244 -9.68 12.77 -7.31
C GLU A 244 -9.15 12.04 -6.06
N GLU A 245 -10.00 11.28 -5.37
CA GLU A 245 -9.64 10.48 -4.20
C GLU A 245 -8.53 9.45 -4.49
N PHE A 246 -8.49 8.89 -5.70
CA PHE A 246 -7.51 7.87 -6.10
C PHE A 246 -6.39 8.43 -6.96
N LYS A 247 -6.26 9.76 -7.04
CA LYS A 247 -5.22 10.40 -7.84
C LYS A 247 -3.83 9.94 -7.40
N GLY A 248 -3.06 9.45 -8.35
CA GLY A 248 -1.72 8.92 -8.13
C GLY A 248 -1.67 7.47 -7.64
N TYR A 249 -2.81 6.85 -7.34
CA TYR A 249 -2.87 5.41 -7.08
C TYR A 249 -2.68 4.63 -8.39
N ARG A 250 -1.83 3.61 -8.35
CA ARG A 250 -1.56 2.73 -9.50
C ARG A 250 -2.19 1.37 -9.26
N VAL A 251 -3.01 0.93 -10.21
CA VAL A 251 -3.59 -0.41 -10.22
C VAL A 251 -2.62 -1.33 -10.94
N SER A 252 -2.08 -2.30 -10.20
CA SER A 252 -1.20 -3.33 -10.71
C SER A 252 -1.93 -4.67 -10.86
N ASP A 253 -1.27 -5.63 -11.49
CA ASP A 253 -1.69 -7.03 -11.55
C ASP A 253 -2.00 -7.58 -10.15
N GLY A 254 -1.08 -7.36 -9.21
CA GLY A 254 -1.26 -7.76 -7.81
C GLY A 254 -2.51 -7.15 -7.17
N THR A 255 -2.96 -5.98 -7.63
CA THR A 255 -4.23 -5.38 -7.18
C THR A 255 -5.42 -6.20 -7.66
N ILE A 256 -5.40 -6.67 -8.90
CA ILE A 256 -6.47 -7.51 -9.46
C ILE A 256 -6.46 -8.89 -8.81
N TRP A 257 -5.29 -9.54 -8.70
CA TRP A 257 -5.14 -10.83 -8.03
C TRP A 257 -5.62 -10.76 -6.57
N SER A 258 -5.24 -9.72 -5.82
CA SER A 258 -5.70 -9.51 -4.45
C SER A 258 -7.22 -9.24 -4.33
N SER A 259 -7.87 -8.88 -5.43
CA SER A 259 -9.31 -8.62 -5.50
C SER A 259 -10.13 -9.82 -5.96
N LEU A 260 -9.53 -10.99 -6.16
CA LEU A 260 -10.25 -12.20 -6.56
C LEU A 260 -11.10 -12.82 -5.44
N THR A 261 -10.84 -12.42 -4.20
CA THR A 261 -11.67 -12.75 -3.03
C THR A 261 -11.58 -11.63 -2.00
N LEU A 262 -12.38 -11.69 -0.95
CA LEU A 262 -12.35 -10.76 0.18
C LEU A 262 -12.32 -11.51 1.52
N PRO A 263 -11.95 -10.85 2.62
CA PRO A 263 -12.15 -11.39 3.97
C PRO A 263 -13.60 -11.83 4.23
N TRP A 264 -13.79 -12.77 5.16
CA TRP A 264 -15.12 -13.25 5.55
C TRP A 264 -16.04 -12.09 5.98
N GLY A 265 -17.32 -12.16 5.62
CA GLY A 265 -18.32 -11.10 5.87
C GLY A 265 -18.42 -10.01 4.80
N LYS A 266 -17.47 -9.93 3.85
CA LYS A 266 -17.55 -9.00 2.69
C LYS A 266 -17.80 -9.70 1.35
N ARG A 267 -17.77 -11.03 1.35
CA ARG A 267 -17.89 -11.86 0.14
C ARG A 267 -19.33 -12.07 -0.30
N ARG A 268 -19.49 -12.40 -1.58
CA ARG A 268 -20.79 -12.68 -2.21
C ARG A 268 -21.08 -14.17 -2.38
N THR A 269 -20.11 -15.02 -2.08
CA THR A 269 -20.23 -16.48 -2.20
C THR A 269 -20.27 -17.14 -0.82
N SER A 270 -20.80 -18.37 -0.76
CA SER A 270 -20.77 -19.21 0.45
C SER A 270 -19.46 -19.98 0.62
N LEU A 271 -18.52 -19.87 -0.33
CA LEU A 271 -17.22 -20.52 -0.27
C LEU A 271 -16.38 -19.95 0.88
N ASN A 272 -15.34 -20.66 1.32
CA ASN A 272 -14.31 -20.05 2.18
C ASN A 272 -13.30 -19.26 1.34
N PHE A 273 -12.42 -18.49 2.00
CA PHE A 273 -11.51 -17.56 1.34
C PHE A 273 -10.58 -18.30 0.35
N TYR A 274 -10.01 -19.41 0.81
CA TYR A 274 -9.04 -20.18 0.03
C TYR A 274 -9.68 -20.84 -1.20
N ASP A 275 -10.88 -21.39 -1.05
CA ASP A 275 -11.59 -22.04 -2.16
C ASP A 275 -12.00 -21.04 -3.23
N GLU A 276 -12.57 -19.89 -2.83
CA GLU A 276 -12.96 -18.86 -3.78
C GLU A 276 -11.74 -18.25 -4.48
N PHE A 277 -10.69 -17.93 -3.72
CA PHE A 277 -9.45 -17.43 -4.29
C PHE A 277 -8.88 -18.41 -5.31
N ARG A 278 -8.76 -19.69 -4.95
CA ARG A 278 -8.26 -20.72 -5.86
C ARG A 278 -9.09 -20.81 -7.14
N ILE A 279 -10.41 -20.91 -7.04
CA ILE A 279 -11.29 -21.03 -8.23
C ILE A 279 -11.15 -19.81 -9.14
N ASN A 280 -11.16 -18.60 -8.58
CA ASN A 280 -11.05 -17.38 -9.36
C ASN A 280 -9.65 -17.19 -9.94
N SER A 281 -8.61 -17.58 -9.20
CA SER A 281 -7.23 -17.57 -9.67
C SER A 281 -7.03 -18.56 -10.81
N ASP A 282 -7.50 -19.80 -10.67
CA ASP A 282 -7.43 -20.82 -11.74
C ASP A 282 -8.12 -20.32 -13.02
N LYS A 283 -9.27 -19.67 -12.90
CA LYS A 283 -9.97 -19.04 -14.02
C LYS A 283 -9.13 -17.93 -14.66
N LEU A 284 -8.63 -16.98 -13.87
CA LEU A 284 -7.87 -15.85 -14.40
C LEU A 284 -6.54 -16.30 -15.02
N THR A 285 -5.85 -17.27 -14.41
CA THR A 285 -4.66 -17.93 -14.96
C THR A 285 -4.94 -18.49 -16.34
N LYS A 286 -6.05 -19.24 -16.49
CA LYS A 286 -6.41 -19.79 -17.80
C LYS A 286 -6.70 -18.71 -18.84
N ILE A 287 -7.43 -17.66 -18.46
CA ILE A 287 -7.71 -16.52 -19.34
C ILE A 287 -6.42 -15.84 -19.80
N GLN A 288 -5.46 -15.64 -18.88
CA GLN A 288 -4.17 -15.02 -19.20
C GLN A 288 -3.35 -15.87 -20.16
N GLN A 289 -3.28 -17.19 -19.94
CA GLN A 289 -2.61 -18.12 -20.84
C GLN A 289 -3.29 -18.16 -22.21
N ASP A 290 -4.62 -18.25 -22.25
CA ASP A 290 -5.38 -18.27 -23.49
C ASP A 290 -5.17 -16.98 -24.28
N HIS A 291 -5.16 -15.82 -23.61
CA HIS A 291 -4.86 -14.54 -24.24
C HIS A 291 -3.42 -14.49 -24.78
N PHE A 292 -2.44 -14.94 -24.00
CA PHE A 292 -1.05 -15.01 -24.44
C PHE A 292 -0.91 -15.87 -25.69
N PHE A 293 -1.32 -17.14 -25.60
CA PHE A 293 -1.14 -18.08 -26.70
C PHE A 293 -1.97 -17.70 -27.92
N PHE A 294 -3.20 -17.19 -27.77
CA PHE A 294 -4.00 -16.70 -28.90
C PHE A 294 -3.26 -15.65 -29.75
N ASN A 295 -2.44 -14.82 -29.11
CA ASN A 295 -1.68 -13.75 -29.77
C ASN A 295 -0.30 -14.19 -30.29
N VAL A 296 0.19 -15.38 -29.91
CA VAL A 296 1.45 -15.96 -30.41
C VAL A 296 1.17 -16.84 -31.62
N LYS A 297 1.76 -16.52 -32.78
CA LYS A 297 1.63 -17.36 -33.98
C LYS A 297 2.43 -18.66 -33.85
N ASP A 298 2.07 -19.66 -34.63
CA ASP A 298 2.70 -21.00 -34.58
C ASP A 298 4.21 -20.99 -34.76
N ASN A 299 4.74 -20.17 -35.68
CA ASN A 299 6.17 -20.00 -35.87
C ASN A 299 6.84 -19.28 -34.69
N GLU A 300 6.16 -18.27 -34.14
CA GLU A 300 6.62 -17.51 -32.97
C GLU A 300 6.59 -18.36 -31.69
N LEU A 301 5.71 -19.36 -31.60
CA LEU A 301 5.58 -20.25 -30.44
C LEU A 301 6.78 -21.21 -30.30
N LEU A 302 7.30 -21.71 -31.43
CA LEU A 302 8.53 -22.50 -31.43
C LEU A 302 9.75 -21.65 -31.05
N GLU A 303 9.82 -20.43 -31.58
CA GLU A 303 10.85 -19.46 -31.19
C GLU A 303 10.75 -19.08 -29.71
N PHE A 304 9.54 -18.90 -29.20
CA PHE A 304 9.26 -18.61 -27.80
C PHE A 304 9.77 -19.72 -26.90
N LYS A 305 9.46 -20.98 -27.20
CA LYS A 305 9.95 -22.12 -26.42
C LYS A 305 11.47 -22.12 -26.34
N ASN A 306 12.14 -21.97 -27.49
CA ASN A 306 13.60 -21.91 -27.53
C ASN A 306 14.15 -20.73 -26.72
N ALA A 307 13.51 -19.55 -26.80
CA ALA A 307 13.93 -18.39 -26.02
C ALA A 307 13.72 -18.59 -24.52
N TYR A 308 12.63 -19.25 -24.13
CA TYR A 308 12.31 -19.57 -22.74
C TYR A 308 13.32 -20.55 -22.14
N GLU A 309 13.71 -21.59 -22.88
CA GLU A 309 14.68 -22.61 -22.44
C GLU A 309 16.11 -22.08 -22.36
N ASN A 310 16.46 -21.07 -23.16
CA ASN A 310 17.81 -20.50 -23.23
C ASN A 310 17.95 -19.15 -22.49
N GLU A 311 16.95 -18.74 -21.70
CA GLU A 311 16.94 -17.47 -20.97
C GLU A 311 17.24 -16.26 -21.88
N SER A 312 16.55 -16.20 -23.03
CA SER A 312 16.71 -15.14 -24.04
C SER A 312 15.36 -14.53 -24.45
N LEU A 313 14.44 -14.41 -23.49
CA LEU A 313 13.09 -13.89 -23.66
C LEU A 313 13.06 -12.41 -24.03
N THR A 314 14.05 -11.60 -23.61
CA THR A 314 14.04 -10.16 -23.92
C THR A 314 14.00 -9.89 -25.43
N GLU A 315 14.87 -10.57 -26.19
CA GLU A 315 14.93 -10.40 -27.65
C GLU A 315 13.65 -10.90 -28.34
N TRP A 316 13.07 -11.99 -27.81
CA TRP A 316 11.82 -12.53 -28.33
C TRP A 316 10.65 -11.56 -28.07
N ILE A 317 10.52 -11.05 -26.84
CA ILE A 317 9.48 -10.10 -26.46
C ILE A 317 9.56 -8.84 -27.33
N ASP A 318 10.76 -8.31 -27.56
CA ASP A 318 10.97 -7.10 -28.38
C ASP A 318 10.52 -7.25 -29.83
N LYS A 319 10.55 -8.46 -30.37
CA LYS A 319 10.06 -8.79 -31.72
C LYS A 319 8.59 -9.22 -31.73
N SER A 320 8.02 -9.53 -30.58
CA SER A 320 6.66 -10.02 -30.41
C SER A 320 5.64 -8.88 -30.36
N VAL A 321 4.35 -9.25 -30.40
CA VAL A 321 3.22 -8.35 -30.16
C VAL A 321 3.19 -7.76 -28.75
N PHE A 322 3.94 -8.33 -27.80
CA PHE A 322 3.96 -7.91 -26.39
C PHE A 322 4.99 -6.82 -26.09
N SER A 323 5.81 -6.38 -27.06
CA SER A 323 6.90 -5.42 -26.80
C SER A 323 6.44 -4.13 -26.12
N ASN A 324 5.30 -3.56 -26.54
CA ASN A 324 4.80 -2.32 -25.94
C ASN A 324 4.29 -2.54 -24.51
N GLU A 325 3.52 -3.61 -24.29
CA GLU A 325 3.04 -3.95 -22.95
C GLU A 325 4.20 -4.25 -22.01
N PHE A 326 5.22 -4.96 -22.47
CA PHE A 326 6.41 -5.24 -21.68
C PHE A 326 7.17 -3.97 -21.30
N LYS A 327 7.31 -3.01 -22.22
CA LYS A 327 7.93 -1.71 -21.93
C LYS A 327 7.17 -0.93 -20.87
N ASP A 328 5.84 -0.91 -20.97
CA ASP A 328 4.98 -0.24 -20.00
C ASP A 328 5.06 -0.93 -18.63
N PHE A 329 4.95 -2.25 -18.60
CA PHE A 329 5.08 -3.08 -17.41
C PHE A 329 6.44 -2.94 -16.73
N SER A 330 7.54 -3.03 -17.49
CA SER A 330 8.91 -2.89 -16.99
C SER A 330 9.12 -1.50 -16.37
N LYS A 331 8.67 -0.45 -17.05
CA LYS A 331 8.75 0.92 -16.53
C LYS A 331 7.88 1.11 -15.28
N GLU A 332 6.70 0.51 -15.24
CA GLU A 332 5.74 0.67 -14.14
C GLU A 332 6.20 -0.03 -12.87
N ILE A 333 6.68 -1.28 -12.98
CA ILE A 333 7.01 -2.14 -11.85
C ILE A 333 8.48 -2.01 -11.46
N PHE A 334 9.39 -2.00 -12.43
CA PHE A 334 10.83 -2.07 -12.17
C PHE A 334 11.52 -0.72 -12.33
N GLY A 335 11.02 0.21 -13.16
CA GLY A 335 11.57 1.56 -13.31
C GLY A 335 13.10 1.56 -13.46
N ASN A 336 13.80 2.30 -12.59
CA ASN A 336 15.27 2.35 -12.56
C ASN A 336 15.88 1.40 -11.49
N SER A 337 15.25 0.26 -11.22
CA SER A 337 15.69 -0.69 -10.19
C SER A 337 17.06 -1.32 -10.43
N GLY A 338 17.59 -1.24 -11.66
CA GLY A 338 18.84 -1.88 -12.06
C GLY A 338 18.73 -3.40 -12.23
N TRP A 339 17.51 -3.95 -12.20
CA TRP A 339 17.27 -5.37 -12.44
C TRP A 339 17.65 -5.78 -13.87
N PRO A 340 18.25 -6.98 -14.07
CA PRO A 340 18.57 -7.47 -15.40
C PRO A 340 17.31 -7.59 -16.27
N MET A 341 17.36 -7.08 -17.49
CA MET A 341 16.20 -7.06 -18.38
C MET A 341 15.67 -8.48 -18.65
N GLU A 342 16.54 -9.47 -18.70
CA GLU A 342 16.17 -10.87 -18.91
C GLU A 342 15.37 -11.46 -17.75
N GLU A 343 15.71 -11.08 -16.51
CA GLU A 343 14.92 -11.47 -15.34
C GLU A 343 13.55 -10.78 -15.36
N ILE A 344 13.50 -9.51 -15.76
CA ILE A 344 12.23 -8.76 -15.91
C ILE A 344 11.36 -9.40 -17.00
N SER A 345 11.95 -9.79 -18.14
CA SER A 345 11.29 -10.52 -19.23
C SER A 345 10.70 -11.84 -18.77
N THR A 346 11.49 -12.61 -18.02
CA THR A 346 11.04 -13.87 -17.42
C THR A 346 9.89 -13.64 -16.43
N TRP A 347 10.03 -12.63 -15.56
CA TRP A 347 9.00 -12.28 -14.57
C TRP A 347 7.71 -11.83 -15.25
N PHE A 348 7.80 -11.03 -16.32
CA PHE A 348 6.65 -10.63 -17.13
C PHE A 348 5.91 -11.86 -17.67
N ILE A 349 6.60 -12.79 -18.32
CA ILE A 349 5.94 -13.99 -18.86
C ILE A 349 5.32 -14.86 -17.75
N LYS A 350 6.02 -15.04 -16.63
CA LYS A 350 5.54 -15.88 -15.53
C LYS A 350 4.36 -15.26 -14.79
N GLU A 351 4.42 -13.98 -14.46
CA GLU A 351 3.45 -13.36 -13.55
C GLU A 351 2.29 -12.71 -14.29
N ARG A 352 2.56 -12.11 -15.48
CA ARG A 352 1.49 -11.54 -16.30
C ARG A 352 0.69 -12.65 -16.95
N TYR A 353 1.36 -13.60 -17.61
CA TYR A 353 0.72 -14.61 -18.46
C TYR A 353 0.60 -15.99 -17.83
N CYS A 354 1.10 -16.16 -16.60
CA CYS A 354 1.04 -17.43 -15.87
C CYS A 354 1.70 -18.59 -16.65
N VAL A 355 2.74 -18.31 -17.45
CA VAL A 355 3.54 -19.33 -18.15
C VAL A 355 4.77 -19.65 -17.30
N GLU A 356 4.54 -20.44 -16.25
CA GLU A 356 5.52 -20.70 -15.19
C GLU A 356 6.66 -21.63 -15.60
N ASN A 357 6.44 -22.48 -16.60
CA ASN A 357 7.38 -23.51 -17.02
C ASN A 357 7.12 -23.96 -18.47
N THR A 358 8.04 -24.78 -18.98
CA THR A 358 7.99 -25.30 -20.35
C THR A 358 6.86 -26.32 -20.58
N SER A 359 6.30 -26.96 -19.56
CA SER A 359 5.23 -27.94 -19.78
C SER A 359 3.95 -27.28 -20.27
N ILE A 360 3.66 -26.05 -19.85
CA ILE A 360 2.54 -25.25 -20.37
C ILE A 360 2.73 -24.97 -21.87
N ILE A 361 3.97 -24.65 -22.27
CA ILE A 361 4.33 -24.38 -23.67
C ILE A 361 4.21 -25.66 -24.50
N ASP A 362 4.64 -26.80 -23.97
CA ASP A 362 4.55 -28.11 -24.62
C ASP A 362 3.10 -28.57 -24.83
N GLU A 363 2.23 -28.32 -23.85
CA GLU A 363 0.81 -28.60 -23.97
C GLU A 363 0.18 -27.77 -25.09
N GLU A 364 0.53 -26.48 -25.20
CA GLU A 364 0.05 -25.63 -26.27
C GLU A 364 0.57 -26.09 -27.64
N LEU A 365 1.88 -26.36 -27.77
CA LEU A 365 2.47 -26.89 -29.00
C LEU A 365 1.83 -28.22 -29.43
N LYS A 366 1.48 -29.07 -28.48
CA LYS A 366 0.75 -30.32 -28.72
C LYS A 366 -0.67 -30.04 -29.23
N SER A 367 -1.38 -29.11 -28.59
CA SER A 367 -2.74 -28.74 -28.97
C SER A 367 -2.84 -28.21 -30.40
N ARG A 368 -1.78 -27.52 -30.87
CA ARG A 368 -1.64 -26.97 -32.23
C ARG A 368 -1.02 -27.92 -33.24
N ASN A 369 -0.66 -29.15 -32.85
CA ASN A 369 0.04 -30.13 -33.69
C ASN A 369 1.42 -29.67 -34.21
N LEU A 370 2.15 -28.85 -33.44
CA LEU A 370 3.45 -28.29 -33.84
C LEU A 370 4.65 -29.12 -33.37
N LEU A 371 4.49 -29.97 -32.35
CA LEU A 371 5.57 -30.81 -31.80
C LEU A 371 6.24 -31.73 -32.84
N ASN A 372 5.54 -32.11 -33.91
CA ASN A 372 6.02 -33.08 -34.91
C ASN A 372 6.55 -32.45 -36.20
N GLN A 373 6.50 -31.12 -36.36
CA GLN A 373 6.94 -30.47 -37.61
C GLN A 373 8.47 -30.41 -37.78
N ASN A 374 9.25 -30.64 -36.72
CA ASN A 374 10.71 -30.76 -36.79
C ASN A 374 11.20 -32.16 -37.25
N SER A 375 10.30 -33.10 -37.56
CA SER A 375 10.68 -34.47 -37.94
C SER A 375 10.48 -34.83 -39.42
N GLN A 376 9.94 -33.92 -40.23
CA GLN A 376 9.73 -34.14 -41.66
C GLN A 376 10.56 -33.18 -42.50
N GLU A 377 11.85 -33.49 -42.67
CA GLU A 377 12.51 -33.16 -43.94
C GLU A 377 11.65 -33.73 -45.08
N PRO A 378 11.33 -32.95 -46.12
CA PRO A 378 10.56 -33.47 -47.24
C PRO A 378 11.35 -34.60 -47.91
N GLU A 379 10.76 -35.79 -48.01
CA GLU A 379 11.30 -36.99 -48.69
C GLU A 379 11.87 -36.71 -50.10
N LYS A 380 11.51 -35.58 -50.70
CA LYS A 380 12.05 -35.11 -51.98
C LYS A 380 13.55 -34.81 -51.91
N GLU A 381 14.11 -34.30 -50.80
CA GLU A 381 15.55 -34.00 -50.70
C GLU A 381 16.40 -35.26 -50.44
N ARG A 382 15.90 -36.22 -49.67
CA ARG A 382 16.55 -37.54 -49.49
C ARG A 382 16.65 -38.31 -50.79
N ASN A 383 15.58 -38.35 -51.58
CA ASN A 383 15.57 -39.08 -52.85
C ASN A 383 16.43 -38.40 -53.93
N HIS A 384 16.57 -37.07 -53.90
CA HIS A 384 17.45 -36.35 -54.82
C HIS A 384 18.94 -36.56 -54.49
N GLN A 385 19.30 -36.65 -53.20
CA GLN A 385 20.68 -36.98 -52.79
C GLN A 385 21.06 -38.46 -53.07
N ILE A 386 20.11 -39.39 -52.96
CA ILE A 386 20.34 -40.82 -53.28
C ILE A 386 20.50 -41.03 -54.80
N GLN A 387 19.76 -40.29 -55.64
CA GLN A 387 19.95 -40.34 -57.09
C GLN A 387 21.29 -39.74 -57.53
N LYS A 388 21.73 -38.59 -56.98
CA LYS A 388 23.05 -38.00 -57.29
C LYS A 388 24.23 -38.91 -56.92
N ARG A 389 24.11 -39.72 -55.86
CA ARG A 389 25.15 -40.70 -55.48
C ARG A 389 25.22 -41.92 -56.40
N ARG A 390 24.14 -42.26 -57.12
CA ARG A 390 24.13 -43.39 -58.07
C ARG A 390 24.65 -43.03 -59.45
N THR A 391 24.48 -41.78 -59.92
CA THR A 391 25.00 -41.33 -61.23
C THR A 391 26.49 -41.00 -61.24
N MET A 392 27.14 -40.82 -60.08
CA MET A 392 28.60 -40.60 -59.99
C MET A 392 29.43 -41.89 -59.83
N ARG A 393 28.81 -43.07 -59.92
CA ARG A 393 29.48 -44.39 -59.81
C ARG A 393 29.32 -45.27 -61.06
N MET A 394 29.08 -44.69 -62.24
CA MET A 394 29.26 -45.38 -63.52
C MET A 394 30.38 -44.73 -64.31
#